data_AF-A0AAV5GJD9-F1
#
_entry.id   AF-A0AAV5GJD9-F1
#
_cell.length_a   1.000
_cell.length_b   1.000
_cell.length_c   1.000
_cell.angle_alpha   90.00
_cell.angle_beta   90.00
_cell.angle_gamma   90.00
#
_symmetry.space_group_name_H-M   'P 1'
#
loop_
_entity.id
_entity.type
_entity.pdbx_description
1 polymer ?
#
loop_
_entity_poly.entity_id
_entity_poly.type
_entity_poly.pdbx_seq_one_letter_code
_entity_poly.pdbx_strand_id
1 'polypeptide(L)'
;MLARSFSLASLLGLIAVLLCAHQAEAAMAQGSLDLVRDWTMQYDKSTFANTEAFCRKFRAACVDYVGPIGKYGSHHQLDCLFSLPDGKSVQPGPNIHAFCGGIPKMKSGKWDNSSKKTDYTSQLVAKSFAKTVKLVAHPKSVAYCEKFKESHPRYASFTTCDGL
;
A
#
# COMPACT_ATOMS: atom_id res chain seq x y z
N MET A 1 -5.83 59.56 -18.15
CA MET A 1 -5.06 58.30 -18.19
C MET A 1 -5.22 57.61 -16.84
N LEU A 2 -6.10 56.62 -16.71
CA LEU A 2 -6.26 55.84 -15.47
C LEU A 2 -5.27 54.68 -15.49
N ALA A 3 -4.15 54.82 -14.77
CA ALA A 3 -3.27 53.69 -14.48
C ALA A 3 -3.93 52.83 -13.40
N ARG A 4 -4.36 51.63 -13.79
CA ARG A 4 -4.86 50.60 -12.86
C ARG A 4 -3.68 50.03 -12.09
N SER A 5 -3.55 50.45 -10.83
CA SER A 5 -2.62 49.86 -9.88
C SER A 5 -3.10 48.46 -9.50
N PHE A 6 -2.67 47.45 -10.24
CA PHE A 6 -2.78 46.06 -9.79
C PHE A 6 -1.81 45.88 -8.61
N SER A 7 -2.39 45.69 -7.42
CA SER A 7 -1.63 45.57 -6.17
C SER A 7 -0.71 44.34 -6.23
N LEU A 8 0.60 44.56 -6.04
CA LEU A 8 1.62 43.52 -5.96
C LEU A 8 1.28 42.42 -4.92
N ALA A 9 0.47 42.78 -3.91
CA ALA A 9 0.00 41.89 -2.87
C ALA A 9 -0.87 40.73 -3.39
N SER A 10 -1.61 40.95 -4.49
CA SER A 10 -2.48 39.93 -5.10
C SER A 10 -1.68 38.86 -5.85
N LEU A 11 -0.48 39.19 -6.31
CA LEU A 11 0.38 38.27 -7.06
C LEU A 11 1.17 37.34 -6.13
N LEU A 12 1.61 37.85 -4.97
CA LEU A 12 2.35 37.08 -3.96
C LEU A 12 1.44 36.08 -3.22
N GLY A 13 0.16 36.41 -3.01
CA GLY A 13 -0.82 35.48 -2.42
C GLY A 13 -1.10 34.26 -3.29
N LEU A 14 -1.13 34.42 -4.63
CA LEU A 14 -1.37 33.30 -5.54
C LEU A 14 -0.19 32.31 -5.58
N ILE A 15 1.04 32.82 -5.46
CA ILE A 15 2.27 32.01 -5.50
C ILE A 15 2.38 31.16 -4.23
N ALA A 16 2.00 31.69 -3.06
CA ALA A 16 2.02 30.94 -1.80
C ALA A 16 0.97 29.80 -1.75
N VAL A 17 -0.20 29.98 -2.36
CA VAL A 17 -1.24 28.93 -2.43
C VAL A 17 -0.86 27.81 -3.41
N LEU A 18 -0.16 28.13 -4.50
CA LEU A 18 0.33 27.14 -5.48
C LEU A 18 1.53 26.31 -4.96
N LEU A 19 2.35 26.87 -4.07
CA LEU A 19 3.47 26.17 -3.43
C LEU A 19 3.04 25.17 -2.34
N CYS A 20 1.90 25.39 -1.68
CA CYS A 20 1.39 24.46 -0.66
C CYS A 20 0.50 23.34 -1.23
N ALA A 21 0.02 23.44 -2.47
CA ALA A 21 -0.84 22.43 -3.09
C ALA A 21 -0.07 21.24 -3.70
N HIS A 22 1.26 21.37 -3.87
CA HIS A 22 2.12 20.29 -4.31
C HIS A 22 2.75 19.59 -3.11
N GLN A 23 1.92 19.09 -2.20
CA GLN A 23 2.32 17.84 -1.54
C GLN A 23 2.38 16.82 -2.66
N ALA A 24 3.57 16.67 -3.24
CA ALA A 24 3.90 15.49 -4.01
C ALA A 24 3.49 14.32 -3.13
N GLU A 25 2.35 13.70 -3.43
CA GLU A 25 2.03 12.39 -2.90
C GLU A 25 3.23 11.55 -3.32
N ALA A 26 4.14 11.30 -2.39
CA ALA A 26 5.30 10.46 -2.64
C ALA A 26 4.75 9.22 -3.33
N ALA A 27 5.17 8.99 -4.57
CA ALA A 27 4.65 7.90 -5.39
C ALA A 27 4.73 6.64 -4.53
N MET A 28 3.59 5.99 -4.29
CA MET A 28 3.56 4.86 -3.38
C MET A 28 4.49 3.80 -3.97
N ALA A 29 5.59 3.48 -3.29
CA ALA A 29 6.47 2.40 -3.73
C ALA A 29 5.63 1.13 -3.84
N GLN A 30 5.50 0.62 -5.07
CA GLN A 30 4.74 -0.59 -5.34
C GLN A 30 5.44 -1.78 -4.69
N GLY A 31 4.65 -2.66 -4.08
CA GLY A 31 5.17 -3.95 -3.62
C GLY A 31 5.29 -4.95 -4.77
N SER A 32 5.75 -6.15 -4.45
CA SER A 32 5.71 -7.29 -5.37
C SER A 32 4.40 -8.05 -5.15
N LEU A 33 4.08 -9.02 -6.00
CA LEU A 33 3.13 -10.08 -5.67
C LEU A 33 3.91 -11.20 -4.99
N ASP A 34 3.47 -11.70 -3.85
CA ASP A 34 4.04 -12.90 -3.25
C ASP A 34 2.91 -13.83 -2.83
N LEU A 35 2.51 -14.74 -3.73
CA LEU A 35 1.38 -15.62 -3.47
C LEU A 35 1.61 -16.58 -2.30
N VAL A 36 2.86 -16.74 -1.83
CA VAL A 36 3.19 -17.57 -0.67
C VAL A 36 2.84 -16.87 0.64
N ARG A 37 2.67 -15.54 0.61
CA ARG A 37 2.44 -14.71 1.80
C ARG A 37 1.20 -13.84 1.71
N ASP A 38 0.82 -13.43 0.51
CA ASP A 38 -0.28 -12.53 0.28
C ASP A 38 -1.61 -13.21 0.56
N TRP A 39 -2.43 -12.53 1.34
CA TRP A 39 -3.83 -12.85 1.44
C TRP A 39 -4.57 -12.29 0.24
N THR A 40 -5.53 -13.05 -0.29
CA THR A 40 -6.50 -12.47 -1.20
C THR A 40 -7.57 -11.76 -0.38
N MET A 41 -7.73 -10.46 -0.62
CA MET A 41 -8.69 -9.59 0.01
C MET A 41 -9.71 -9.10 -1.00
N GLN A 42 -10.94 -8.95 -0.57
CA GLN A 42 -11.98 -8.27 -1.33
C GLN A 42 -12.39 -7.01 -0.59
N TYR A 43 -12.11 -5.84 -1.17
CA TYR A 43 -12.56 -4.57 -0.60
C TYR A 43 -13.93 -4.17 -1.14
N ASP A 44 -14.68 -3.38 -0.36
CA ASP A 44 -15.95 -2.82 -0.78
C ASP A 44 -15.73 -1.65 -1.75
N LYS A 45 -16.29 -1.77 -2.96
CA LYS A 45 -16.19 -0.75 -4.01
C LYS A 45 -16.96 0.53 -3.67
N SER A 46 -17.94 0.49 -2.77
CA SER A 46 -18.64 1.70 -2.31
C SER A 46 -17.77 2.55 -1.38
N THR A 47 -16.84 1.90 -0.67
CA THR A 47 -15.88 2.55 0.22
C THR A 47 -14.61 2.98 -0.53
N PHE A 48 -14.09 2.15 -1.44
CA PHE A 48 -12.84 2.41 -2.15
C PHE A 48 -13.07 2.52 -3.67
N ALA A 49 -12.84 3.72 -4.20
CA ALA A 49 -13.07 4.04 -5.61
C ALA A 49 -12.26 3.17 -6.59
N ASN A 50 -11.05 2.77 -6.21
CA ASN A 50 -10.16 1.92 -7.01
C ASN A 50 -9.13 1.18 -6.13
N THR A 51 -8.38 0.26 -6.74
CA THR A 51 -7.35 -0.53 -6.06
C THR A 51 -6.26 0.33 -5.44
N GLU A 52 -5.88 1.43 -6.08
CA GLU A 52 -4.87 2.35 -5.54
C GLU A 52 -5.32 2.99 -4.23
N ALA A 53 -6.55 3.51 -4.19
CA ALA A 53 -7.13 4.11 -2.99
C ALA A 53 -7.19 3.12 -1.83
N PHE A 54 -7.57 1.86 -2.11
CA PHE A 54 -7.50 0.79 -1.13
C PHE A 54 -6.07 0.54 -0.66
N CYS A 55 -5.12 0.33 -1.58
CA CYS A 55 -3.71 0.09 -1.26
C CYS A 55 -3.11 1.20 -0.39
N ARG A 56 -3.41 2.47 -0.68
CA ARG A 56 -2.92 3.62 0.11
C ARG A 56 -3.43 3.57 1.54
N LYS A 57 -4.73 3.29 1.74
CA LYS A 57 -5.34 3.18 3.07
C LYS A 57 -4.83 1.95 3.83
N PHE A 58 -4.76 0.80 3.17
CA PHE A 58 -4.22 -0.42 3.75
C PHE A 58 -2.76 -0.23 4.18
N ARG A 59 -1.93 0.42 3.35
CA ARG A 59 -0.54 0.75 3.68
C ARG A 59 -0.40 1.65 4.88
N ALA A 60 -1.17 2.74 4.94
CA ALA A 60 -1.13 3.64 6.09
C ALA A 60 -1.48 2.90 7.39
N ALA A 61 -2.52 2.06 7.37
CA ALA A 61 -2.93 1.28 8.53
C ALA A 61 -1.87 0.23 8.91
N CYS A 62 -1.27 -0.43 7.92
CA CYS A 62 -0.19 -1.39 8.16
C CYS A 62 1.04 -0.71 8.78
N VAL A 63 1.50 0.41 8.23
CA VAL A 63 2.64 1.18 8.77
C VAL A 63 2.38 1.66 10.19
N ASP A 64 1.16 2.12 10.49
CA ASP A 64 0.83 2.51 11.86
C ASP A 64 0.85 1.32 12.83
N TYR A 65 0.46 0.14 12.35
CA TYR A 65 0.44 -1.07 13.15
C TYR A 65 1.83 -1.68 13.34
N VAL A 66 2.61 -1.89 12.28
CA VAL A 66 3.88 -2.64 12.30
C VAL A 66 5.16 -1.81 12.06
N GLY A 67 5.02 -0.51 11.77
CA GLY A 67 6.13 0.42 11.61
C GLY A 67 6.57 0.62 10.16
N PRO A 68 7.39 1.64 9.86
CA PRO A 68 7.78 2.01 8.51
C PRO A 68 8.96 1.18 7.94
N ILE A 69 8.97 0.92 6.63
CA ILE A 69 10.12 0.31 5.91
C ILE A 69 11.44 1.04 6.24
N GLY A 70 12.53 0.28 6.38
CA GLY A 70 13.90 0.80 6.39
C GLY A 70 14.40 1.43 7.69
N LYS A 71 13.54 2.07 8.51
CA LYS A 71 13.98 2.78 9.72
C LYS A 71 14.50 1.84 10.83
N TYR A 72 14.11 0.58 10.77
CA TYR A 72 14.37 -0.39 11.82
C TYR A 72 14.68 -1.81 11.27
N GLY A 73 14.94 -1.93 9.96
CA GLY A 73 15.19 -3.21 9.28
C GLY A 73 13.89 -3.81 8.71
N SER A 74 13.46 -3.34 7.53
CA SER A 74 12.28 -3.83 6.78
C SER A 74 11.06 -4.17 7.65
N HIS A 75 10.49 -3.17 8.35
CA HIS A 75 9.41 -3.36 9.33
C HIS A 75 8.05 -3.67 8.73
N HIS A 76 7.87 -3.42 7.43
CA HIS A 76 6.77 -4.02 6.71
C HIS A 76 7.17 -4.41 5.30
N GLN A 77 6.65 -5.53 4.83
CA GLN A 77 6.54 -5.77 3.40
C GLN A 77 5.07 -5.61 3.08
N LEU A 78 4.77 -4.72 2.15
CA LEU A 78 3.40 -4.44 1.74
C LEU A 78 3.30 -4.61 0.25
N ASP A 79 2.75 -5.75 -0.10
CA ASP A 79 2.62 -6.25 -1.45
C ASP A 79 1.24 -5.86 -1.98
N CYS A 80 1.07 -4.57 -2.26
CA CYS A 80 -0.16 -4.03 -2.83
C CYS A 80 0.14 -3.41 -4.19
N LEU A 81 0.17 -4.25 -5.22
CA LEU A 81 0.49 -3.88 -6.60
C LEU A 81 -0.79 -3.49 -7.35
N PHE A 82 -0.99 -2.19 -7.60
CA PHE A 82 -2.20 -1.65 -8.24
C PHE A 82 -2.01 -1.26 -9.71
N SER A 83 -0.77 -0.99 -10.15
CA SER A 83 -0.41 -0.80 -11.56
C SER A 83 0.96 -1.40 -11.87
N LEU A 84 1.30 -1.54 -13.15
CA LEU A 84 2.64 -1.85 -13.63
C LEU A 84 3.45 -0.55 -13.84
N PRO A 85 4.78 -0.65 -14.05
CA PRO A 85 5.59 0.49 -14.48
C PRO A 85 5.09 1.17 -15.77
N ASP A 86 4.38 0.45 -16.64
CA ASP A 86 3.75 0.99 -17.85
C ASP A 86 2.36 1.62 -17.60
N GLY A 87 1.96 1.78 -16.34
CA GLY A 87 0.70 2.40 -15.92
C GLY A 87 -0.53 1.48 -16.02
N LYS A 88 -0.41 0.27 -16.58
CA LYS A 88 -1.57 -0.64 -16.68
C LYS A 88 -1.92 -1.22 -15.33
N SER A 89 -3.22 -1.29 -15.02
CA SER A 89 -3.66 -1.98 -13.79
C SER A 89 -3.26 -3.46 -13.82
N VAL A 90 -2.72 -3.93 -12.71
CA VAL A 90 -2.30 -5.32 -12.49
C VAL A 90 -3.42 -6.10 -11.82
N GLN A 91 -4.13 -5.46 -10.90
CA GLN A 91 -5.22 -6.05 -10.13
C GLN A 91 -6.43 -5.10 -10.23
N PRO A 92 -7.36 -5.32 -11.18
CA PRO A 92 -8.45 -4.40 -11.46
C PRO A 92 -9.48 -4.25 -10.32
N GLY A 93 -9.28 -4.92 -9.18
CA GLY A 93 -10.16 -4.88 -8.03
C GLY A 93 -11.52 -5.55 -8.27
N PRO A 94 -12.30 -5.84 -7.22
CA PRO A 94 -12.03 -5.53 -5.82
C PRO A 94 -11.16 -6.59 -5.13
N ASN A 95 -10.90 -7.71 -5.82
CA ASN A 95 -10.07 -8.79 -5.29
C ASN A 95 -8.61 -8.43 -5.54
N ILE A 96 -7.82 -8.38 -4.47
CA ILE A 96 -6.40 -8.05 -4.54
C ILE A 96 -5.59 -8.94 -3.61
N HIS A 97 -4.33 -9.12 -3.94
CA HIS A 97 -3.32 -9.69 -3.06
C HIS A 97 -2.70 -8.58 -2.22
N ALA A 98 -2.61 -8.82 -0.92
CA ALA A 98 -1.94 -7.92 0.02
C ALA A 98 -1.43 -8.66 1.26
N PHE A 99 -0.35 -8.12 1.81
CA PHE A 99 0.29 -8.60 3.03
C PHE A 99 0.66 -7.43 3.94
N CYS A 100 0.54 -7.64 5.24
CA CYS A 100 1.04 -6.75 6.28
C CYS A 100 1.80 -7.57 7.33
N GLY A 101 3.09 -7.79 7.09
CA GLY A 101 3.96 -8.42 8.08
C GLY A 101 4.91 -7.42 8.71
N GLY A 102 5.31 -7.65 9.96
CA GLY A 102 6.22 -6.77 10.67
C GLY A 102 6.28 -7.02 12.16
N ILE A 103 6.64 -6.00 12.95
CA ILE A 103 6.68 -6.03 14.42
C ILE A 103 5.64 -5.04 14.92
N PRO A 104 4.68 -5.42 15.79
CA PRO A 104 3.61 -4.52 16.18
C PRO A 104 4.12 -3.38 17.06
N LYS A 105 3.47 -2.22 16.97
CA LYS A 105 3.73 -1.05 17.81
C LYS A 105 3.51 -1.41 19.27
N MET A 106 4.50 -1.14 20.12
CA MET A 106 4.36 -1.28 21.57
C MET A 106 3.35 -0.28 22.13
N LYS A 107 2.88 -0.51 23.36
CA LYS A 107 2.00 0.43 24.08
C LYS A 107 2.60 1.84 24.23
N SER A 108 3.94 1.95 24.24
CA SER A 108 4.67 3.23 24.27
C SER A 108 4.60 4.02 22.97
N GLY A 109 4.02 3.47 21.90
CA GLY A 109 3.98 4.08 20.56
C GLY A 109 5.25 3.88 19.75
N LYS A 110 6.26 3.17 20.28
CA LYS A 110 7.50 2.80 19.58
C LYS A 110 7.42 1.37 19.05
N TRP A 111 8.25 1.08 18.06
CA TRP A 111 8.51 -0.29 17.59
C TRP A 111 9.83 -0.76 18.18
N ASP A 112 9.88 -2.02 18.60
CA ASP A 112 11.15 -2.67 18.93
C ASP A 112 11.70 -3.43 17.72
N ASN A 113 13.00 -3.73 17.75
CA ASN A 113 13.69 -4.53 16.72
C ASN A 113 14.06 -5.92 17.24
N SER A 114 13.62 -6.27 18.44
CA SER A 114 13.97 -7.52 19.11
C SER A 114 13.04 -8.67 18.74
N SER A 115 11.85 -8.36 18.22
CA SER A 115 10.82 -9.34 17.92
C SER A 115 10.94 -9.91 16.50
N LYS A 116 10.49 -11.17 16.33
CA LYS A 116 10.39 -11.79 15.00
C LYS A 116 9.29 -11.11 14.17
N LYS A 117 9.57 -10.84 12.90
CA LYS A 117 8.56 -10.38 11.95
C LYS A 117 7.49 -11.44 11.75
N THR A 118 6.23 -11.03 11.86
CA THR A 118 5.07 -11.91 11.78
C THR A 118 4.02 -11.31 10.86
N ASP A 119 3.20 -12.17 10.25
CA ASP A 119 2.01 -11.77 9.49
C ASP A 119 0.91 -11.23 10.42
N TYR A 120 0.56 -9.95 10.26
CA TYR A 120 -0.54 -9.28 10.97
C TYR A 120 -1.72 -8.95 10.06
N THR A 121 -1.74 -9.48 8.84
CA THR A 121 -2.73 -9.14 7.82
C THR A 121 -4.16 -9.38 8.33
N SER A 122 -4.42 -10.55 8.89
CA SER A 122 -5.76 -10.88 9.38
C SER A 122 -6.21 -10.00 10.54
N GLN A 123 -5.31 -9.72 11.48
CA GLN A 123 -5.56 -8.88 12.64
C GLN A 123 -5.79 -7.42 12.22
N LEU A 124 -5.01 -6.91 11.27
CA LEU A 124 -5.17 -5.57 10.73
C LEU A 124 -6.53 -5.41 10.03
N VAL A 125 -6.92 -6.39 9.19
CA VAL A 125 -8.22 -6.37 8.52
C VAL A 125 -9.35 -6.41 9.54
N ALA A 126 -9.29 -7.29 10.53
CA ALA A 126 -10.29 -7.37 11.59
C ALA A 126 -10.39 -6.07 12.42
N LYS A 127 -9.26 -5.41 12.69
CA LYS A 127 -9.22 -4.19 13.52
C LYS A 127 -9.65 -2.93 12.76
N SER A 128 -9.18 -2.77 11.54
CA SER A 128 -9.24 -1.48 10.82
C SER A 128 -10.17 -1.50 9.61
N PHE A 129 -10.58 -2.68 9.14
CA PHE A 129 -11.30 -2.84 7.87
C PHE A 129 -12.47 -3.83 7.92
N ALA A 130 -12.87 -4.34 9.10
CA ALA A 130 -13.85 -5.43 9.23
C ALA A 130 -15.19 -5.19 8.53
N LYS A 131 -15.59 -3.92 8.34
CA LYS A 131 -16.84 -3.55 7.67
C LYS A 131 -16.69 -3.41 6.15
N THR A 132 -15.47 -3.26 5.65
CA THR A 132 -15.20 -2.80 4.27
C THR A 132 -14.24 -3.72 3.52
N VAL A 133 -13.66 -4.73 4.16
CA VAL A 133 -12.74 -5.70 3.54
C VAL A 133 -12.99 -7.10 4.08
N LYS A 134 -12.97 -8.10 3.20
CA LYS A 134 -13.05 -9.52 3.52
C LYS A 134 -11.77 -10.23 3.11
N LEU A 135 -11.28 -11.14 3.94
CA LEU A 135 -10.25 -12.11 3.55
C LEU A 135 -10.95 -13.25 2.81
N VAL A 136 -10.65 -13.45 1.53
CA VAL A 136 -11.31 -14.45 0.69
C VAL A 136 -10.45 -15.68 0.44
N ALA A 137 -9.12 -15.56 0.58
CA ALA A 137 -8.23 -16.72 0.52
C ALA A 137 -6.96 -16.50 1.34
N HIS A 138 -6.48 -17.61 1.92
CA HIS A 138 -5.17 -17.70 2.56
C HIS A 138 -4.03 -17.71 1.52
N PRO A 139 -2.79 -17.40 1.97
CA PRO A 139 -1.58 -17.58 1.18
C PRO A 139 -1.43 -19.01 0.63
N LYS A 140 -0.73 -19.14 -0.48
CA LYS A 140 -0.58 -20.36 -1.27
C LYS A 140 0.76 -21.04 -1.01
N SER A 141 0.94 -22.24 -1.56
CA SER A 141 2.24 -22.92 -1.51
C SER A 141 3.23 -22.30 -2.52
N VAL A 142 4.52 -22.48 -2.26
CA VAL A 142 5.60 -22.12 -3.20
C VAL A 142 5.35 -22.74 -4.58
N ALA A 143 4.99 -24.02 -4.64
CA ALA A 143 4.70 -24.71 -5.90
C ALA A 143 3.53 -24.08 -6.68
N TYR A 144 2.50 -23.57 -5.99
CA TYR A 144 1.42 -22.83 -6.65
C TYR A 144 1.92 -21.50 -7.19
N CYS A 145 2.72 -20.78 -6.41
CA CYS A 145 3.30 -19.49 -6.79
C CYS A 145 4.19 -19.61 -8.04
N GLU A 146 5.07 -20.60 -8.10
CA GLU A 146 5.94 -20.82 -9.27
C GLU A 146 5.11 -21.19 -10.51
N LYS A 147 4.11 -22.07 -10.38
CA LYS A 147 3.20 -22.38 -11.47
C LYS A 147 2.41 -21.16 -11.94
N PHE A 148 2.03 -20.27 -11.03
CA PHE A 148 1.38 -19.00 -11.38
C PHE A 148 2.30 -18.12 -12.22
N LYS A 149 3.57 -17.95 -11.82
CA LYS A 149 4.58 -17.18 -12.57
C LYS A 149 4.75 -17.69 -13.99
N GLU A 150 4.88 -19.02 -14.15
CA GLU A 150 5.01 -19.66 -15.46
C GLU A 150 3.77 -19.45 -16.34
N SER A 151 2.57 -19.60 -15.76
CA SER A 151 1.30 -19.46 -16.49
C SER A 151 0.88 -18.02 -16.75
N HIS A 152 1.45 -17.05 -16.04
CA HIS A 152 1.14 -15.63 -16.15
C HIS A 152 2.42 -14.80 -16.38
N PRO A 153 3.09 -14.90 -17.54
CA PRO A 153 4.39 -14.27 -17.79
C PRO A 153 4.42 -12.75 -17.56
N ARG A 154 3.27 -12.07 -17.76
CA ARG A 154 3.12 -10.63 -17.48
C ARG A 154 3.38 -10.26 -16.01
N TYR A 155 3.16 -11.19 -15.08
CA TYR A 155 3.34 -11.00 -13.65
C TYR A 155 4.71 -11.49 -13.17
N ALA A 156 5.40 -12.32 -13.96
CA ALA A 156 6.61 -13.04 -13.52
C ALA A 156 7.72 -12.12 -12.98
N SER A 157 7.96 -10.95 -13.60
CA SER A 157 8.97 -9.99 -13.14
C SER A 157 8.58 -9.22 -11.87
N PHE A 158 7.34 -9.38 -11.40
CA PHE A 158 6.79 -8.70 -10.23
C PHE A 158 6.36 -9.69 -9.15
N THR A 159 6.50 -10.99 -9.38
CA THR A 159 6.09 -12.04 -8.43
C THR A 159 7.30 -12.72 -7.82
N THR A 160 7.41 -12.68 -6.50
CA THR A 160 8.35 -13.49 -5.69
C THR A 160 7.63 -14.70 -5.11
N CYS A 161 8.37 -15.76 -4.76
CA CYS A 161 7.79 -16.99 -4.19
C CYS A 161 8.58 -17.46 -2.97
N ASP A 162 9.13 -16.50 -2.22
CA ASP A 162 10.29 -16.73 -1.37
C ASP A 162 9.86 -17.07 0.06
N GLY A 163 8.59 -16.81 0.42
CA GLY A 163 8.12 -16.93 1.80
C GLY A 163 8.74 -15.86 2.71
N LEU A 164 8.50 -15.97 4.02
CA LEU A 164 9.08 -15.07 5.04
C LEU A 164 10.43 -15.59 5.53
#